data_AF-A0A1Q3LWB9-F1
#
_entry.id   AF-A0A1Q3LWB9-F1
#
_cell.length_a   1.000
_cell.length_b   1.000
_cell.length_c   1.000
_cell.angle_alpha   90.00
_cell.angle_beta   90.00
_cell.angle_gamma   90.00
#
_symmetry.space_group_name_H-M   'P 1'
#
loop_
_entity.id
_entity.type
_entity.pdbx_description
1 polymer ?
#
loop_
_entity_poly.entity_id
_entity_poly.type
_entity_poly.pdbx_seq_one_letter_code
_entity_poly.pdbx_strand_id
1 'polypeptide(L)'
;MVSRYYKEDRYDLVVIETFTHKGQARSRSHKVGSAMVVKNGYMLFIPPGLAVSGRVMMVPEKSTLSEIDVLEAYQSAADEHGL
;
A
#
# COMPACT_ATOMS: atom_id res chain seq x y z
N MET A 1 -11.32 -31.90 5.64
CA MET A 1 -11.75 -30.57 5.13
C MET A 1 -11.43 -29.56 6.21
N VAL A 2 -10.22 -29.01 6.22
CA VAL A 2 -9.70 -28.21 7.33
C VAL A 2 -10.02 -26.74 7.06
N SER A 3 -10.86 -26.17 7.92
CA SER A 3 -11.18 -24.73 7.96
C SER A 3 -9.88 -23.93 8.00
N ARG A 4 -9.53 -23.26 6.89
CA ARG A 4 -8.47 -22.26 6.87
C ARG A 4 -8.92 -21.13 7.79
N TYR A 5 -8.27 -21.02 8.94
CA TYR A 5 -8.29 -19.82 9.75
C TYR A 5 -8.03 -18.64 8.81
N TYR A 6 -9.03 -17.77 8.63
CA TYR A 6 -8.79 -16.43 8.13
C TYR A 6 -7.94 -15.77 9.21
N LYS A 7 -6.62 -15.86 9.06
CA LYS A 7 -5.71 -15.03 9.83
C LYS A 7 -6.17 -13.60 9.54
N GLU A 8 -6.45 -12.84 10.60
CA GLU A 8 -6.85 -11.43 10.49
C GLU A 8 -5.67 -10.63 9.93
N ASP A 9 -5.38 -10.82 8.65
CA ASP A 9 -4.27 -10.19 7.98
C ASP A 9 -4.67 -8.72 7.78
N ARG A 10 -3.98 -7.87 8.55
CA ARG A 10 -4.10 -6.42 8.48
C ARG A 10 -3.04 -5.88 7.53
N TYR A 11 -3.48 -4.92 6.74
CA TYR A 11 -2.67 -4.23 5.76
C TYR A 11 -2.75 -2.74 6.00
N ASP A 12 -1.68 -2.05 5.70
CA ASP A 12 -1.63 -0.61 5.58
C ASP A 12 -1.91 -0.22 4.14
N LEU A 13 -2.72 0.84 3.98
CA LEU A 13 -2.98 1.46 2.69
C LEU A 13 -2.01 2.61 2.51
N VAL A 14 -1.18 2.54 1.48
CA VAL A 14 -0.13 3.52 1.21
C VAL A 14 -0.33 4.12 -0.18
N VAL A 15 -0.20 5.44 -0.27
CA VAL A 15 -0.12 6.17 -1.54
C VAL A 15 1.30 6.65 -1.74
N ILE A 16 1.79 6.55 -2.97
CA ILE A 16 3.09 7.07 -3.37
C ILE A 16 2.83 8.27 -4.27
N GLU A 17 3.22 9.45 -3.81
CA GLU A 17 3.13 10.69 -4.58
C GLU A 17 4.49 11.05 -5.15
N THR A 18 4.58 11.19 -6.46
CA THR A 18 5.77 11.72 -7.12
C THR A 18 5.65 13.23 -7.25
N PHE A 19 6.64 13.95 -6.74
CA PHE A 19 6.71 15.41 -6.78
C PHE A 19 8.11 15.87 -7.18
N THR A 20 8.19 17.04 -7.81
CA THR A 20 9.48 17.62 -8.21
C THR A 20 9.96 18.58 -7.12
N HIS A 21 11.13 18.32 -6.54
CA HIS A 21 11.76 19.22 -5.57
C HIS A 21 13.15 19.62 -6.05
N LYS A 22 13.35 20.92 -6.29
CA LYS A 22 14.60 21.49 -6.85
C LYS A 22 15.05 20.84 -8.17
N GLY A 23 14.08 20.55 -9.06
CA GLY A 23 14.36 19.94 -10.36
C GLY A 23 14.65 18.44 -10.34
N GLN A 24 14.63 17.79 -9.16
CA GLN A 24 14.73 16.34 -9.04
C GLN A 24 13.35 15.75 -8.76
N ALA A 25 12.97 14.70 -9.49
CA ALA A 25 11.80 13.88 -9.17
C ALA A 25 12.07 13.12 -7.87
N ARG A 26 11.14 13.26 -6.92
CA ARG A 26 11.16 12.55 -5.65
C ARG A 26 9.81 11.88 -5.45
N SER A 27 9.79 10.78 -4.73
CA SER A 27 8.58 10.12 -4.28
C SER A 27 8.43 10.29 -2.77
N ARG A 28 7.18 10.35 -2.30
CA ARG A 28 6.86 10.27 -0.87
C ARG A 28 5.75 9.26 -0.67
N SER A 29 5.96 8.32 0.23
CA SER A 29 4.93 7.39 0.70
C SER A 29 4.17 8.01 1.86
N HIS A 30 2.86 7.84 1.83
CA HIS A 30 1.96 8.26 2.89
C HIS A 30 0.98 7.12 3.21
N LYS A 31 0.91 6.72 4.47
CA LYS A 31 -0.17 5.85 4.96
C LYS A 31 -1.48 6.63 4.95
N VAL A 32 -2.44 6.17 4.17
CA VAL A 32 -3.76 6.78 4.00
C VAL A 32 -4.88 6.01 4.71
N GLY A 33 -4.59 4.82 5.23
CA GLY A 33 -5.57 4.01 5.93
C GLY A 33 -5.06 2.61 6.25
N SER A 34 -6.00 1.73 6.54
CA SER A 34 -5.75 0.31 6.75
C SER A 34 -6.78 -0.54 6.01
N ALA A 35 -6.44 -1.79 5.77
CA ALA A 35 -7.32 -2.78 5.17
C ALA A 35 -7.26 -4.09 5.95
N MET A 36 -8.37 -4.81 5.94
CA MET A 36 -8.48 -6.12 6.61
C MET A 36 -9.14 -7.11 5.67
N VAL A 37 -8.65 -8.36 5.67
CA VAL A 37 -9.32 -9.46 4.94
C VAL A 37 -10.65 -9.78 5.61
N VAL A 38 -11.69 -9.86 4.78
CA VAL A 38 -13.01 -10.38 5.16
C VAL A 38 -13.35 -11.59 4.30
N LYS A 39 -14.38 -12.36 4.70
CA LYS A 39 -14.73 -13.66 4.11
C LYS A 39 -14.71 -13.68 2.57
N ASN A 40 -15.19 -12.61 1.92
CA ASN A 40 -15.30 -12.48 0.47
C ASN A 40 -14.64 -11.20 -0.08
N GLY A 41 -13.57 -10.70 0.52
CA GLY A 41 -12.87 -9.52 0.00
C GLY A 41 -12.04 -8.78 1.03
N TYR A 42 -11.91 -7.47 0.85
CA TYR A 42 -11.18 -6.58 1.74
C TYR A 42 -12.09 -5.47 2.24
N MET A 43 -12.00 -5.18 3.53
CA MET A 43 -12.61 -4.00 4.13
C MET A 43 -11.55 -2.91 4.25
N LEU A 44 -11.81 -1.74 3.66
CA LEU A 44 -10.91 -0.59 3.66
C LEU A 44 -11.38 0.43 4.71
N PHE A 45 -10.45 0.90 5.52
CA PHE A 45 -10.66 1.95 6.52
C PHE A 45 -9.81 3.16 6.14
N ILE A 46 -10.48 4.20 5.63
CA ILE A 46 -9.87 5.50 5.33
C ILE A 46 -10.37 6.49 6.40
N PRO A 47 -9.49 7.17 7.15
CA PRO A 47 -9.89 8.13 8.17
C PRO A 47 -10.75 9.26 7.58
N PRO A 48 -11.78 9.73 8.32
CA PRO A 48 -12.60 10.84 7.86
C PRO A 48 -11.75 12.11 7.66
N GLY A 49 -12.02 12.85 6.58
CA GLY A 49 -11.28 14.06 6.22
C GLY A 49 -10.05 13.81 5.33
N LEU A 50 -9.73 12.56 5.01
CA LEU A 50 -8.66 12.21 4.08
C LEU A 50 -9.25 11.84 2.71
N ALA A 51 -8.93 12.63 1.69
CA ALA A 51 -9.29 12.32 0.30
C ALA A 51 -8.12 11.56 -0.34
N VAL A 52 -8.38 10.34 -0.78
CA VAL A 52 -7.39 9.51 -1.49
C VAL A 52 -7.67 9.59 -2.98
N SER A 53 -6.71 10.11 -3.75
CA SER A 53 -6.77 10.14 -5.21
C SER A 53 -5.61 9.35 -5.81
N GLY A 54 -5.89 8.52 -6.80
CA GLY A 54 -4.86 7.74 -7.50
C GLY A 54 -4.82 6.27 -7.07
N ARG A 55 -3.65 5.63 -7.27
CA ARG A 55 -3.42 4.22 -6.95
C ARG A 55 -3.00 4.07 -5.49
N VAL A 56 -3.55 3.08 -4.81
CA VAL A 56 -3.26 2.76 -3.41
C VAL A 56 -2.68 1.35 -3.35
N MET A 57 -1.60 1.20 -2.61
CA MET A 57 -0.95 -0.10 -2.37
C MET A 57 -1.37 -0.65 -1.02
N MET A 58 -1.68 -1.95 -0.96
CA MET A 58 -1.92 -2.69 0.28
C MET A 58 -0.63 -3.38 0.72
N VAL A 59 -0.12 -3.02 1.89
CA VAL A 59 1.14 -3.52 2.44
C VAL A 59 0.88 -4.25 3.74
N PRO A 60 1.33 -5.50 3.96
CA PRO A 60 1.09 -6.21 5.22
C PRO A 60 1.68 -5.46 6.42
N GLU A 61 0.91 -5.28 7.50
CA GLU A 61 1.34 -4.56 8.72
C GLU A 61 2.53 -5.25 9.42
N LYS A 62 2.70 -6.57 9.21
CA LYS A 62 3.80 -7.40 9.73
C LYS A 62 4.80 -7.81 8.65
N SER A 63 5.05 -6.92 7.69
CA SER A 63 6.10 -7.12 6.70
C SER A 63 7.49 -7.00 7.36
N THR A 64 8.40 -7.92 7.07
CA THR A 64 9.84 -7.80 7.41
C THR A 64 10.58 -6.82 6.50
N LEU A 65 9.90 -6.30 5.47
CA LEU A 65 10.43 -5.33 4.53
C LEU A 65 10.27 -3.93 5.14
N SER A 66 11.35 -3.16 5.11
CA SER A 66 11.31 -1.74 5.48
C SER A 66 10.48 -0.94 4.46
N GLU A 67 10.02 0.26 4.81
CA GLU A 67 9.28 1.14 3.87
C GLU A 67 10.03 1.34 2.54
N ILE A 68 11.36 1.31 2.56
CA ILE A 68 12.21 1.48 1.37
C ILE A 68 12.12 0.26 0.45
N ASP A 69 12.17 -0.94 1.00
CA ASP A 69 12.11 -2.19 0.22
C ASP A 69 10.77 -2.34 -0.51
N VAL A 70 9.69 -1.84 0.08
CA VAL A 70 8.35 -1.83 -0.54
C VAL A 70 8.29 -0.83 -1.71
N LEU A 71 8.95 0.32 -1.56
CA LEU A 71 9.06 1.32 -2.63
C LEU A 71 9.89 0.80 -3.80
N GLU A 72 11.02 0.14 -3.53
CA GLU A 72 11.85 -0.48 -4.58
C GLU A 72 11.12 -1.61 -5.29
N ALA A 73 10.39 -2.46 -4.55
CA ALA A 73 9.57 -3.51 -5.15
C ALA A 73 8.45 -2.92 -6.03
N TYR A 74 7.82 -1.82 -5.61
CA TYR A 74 6.80 -1.15 -6.42
C TYR A 74 7.39 -0.49 -7.66
N GLN A 75 8.54 0.18 -7.54
CA GLN A 75 9.23 0.79 -8.67
C GLN A 75 9.68 -0.27 -9.67
N SER A 76 10.23 -1.39 -9.19
CA SER A 76 10.58 -2.54 -10.02
C SER A 76 9.37 -3.13 -10.74
N ALA A 77 8.22 -3.25 -10.05
CA ALA A 77 6.98 -3.75 -10.65
C ALA A 77 6.37 -2.76 -11.66
N ALA A 78 6.49 -1.45 -11.43
CA ALA A 78 6.06 -0.41 -12.36
C ALA A 78 6.90 -0.44 -13.65
N ASP A 79 8.23 -0.57 -13.50
CA ASP A 79 9.17 -0.70 -14.61
C ASP A 79 8.92 -1.98 -15.43
N GLU A 80 8.65 -3.13 -14.77
CA GLU A 80 8.30 -4.39 -15.46
C GLU A 80 6.98 -4.31 -16.24
N HIS A 81 6.02 -3.48 -15.78
CA HIS A 81 4.73 -3.29 -16.44
C HIS A 81 4.70 -2.08 -17.39
N GLY A 82 5.84 -1.41 -17.62
CA GLY A 82 5.99 -0.31 -18.57
C GLY A 82 5.17 0.93 -18.24
N LEU A 83 4.95 1.19 -16.94
CA LEU A 83 4.19 2.33 -16.42
C LEU A 83 5.09 3.47 -15.96
#